data_AF-J9G1J6-F1
#
_entry.id   AF-J9G1J6-F1
#
_cell.length_a   1.000
_cell.length_b   1.000
_cell.length_c   1.000
_cell.angle_alpha   90.00
_cell.angle_beta   90.00
_cell.angle_gamma   90.00
#
_symmetry.space_group_name_H-M   'P 1'
#
loop_
_entity.id
_entity.type
_entity.pdbx_description
1 polymer ?
#
loop_
_entity_poly.entity_id
_entity_poly.type
_entity_poly.pdbx_seq_one_letter_code
_entity_poly.pdbx_strand_id
1 'polypeptide(L)'
;MTDELSSTTIEETATLKNLKGISVYPGTAFGLCQIFSAGDLEVPQFSIEKNATRGEIQRLRAAINTVDKQLAGLAESFDDDIPPEAEAFVEVHRTILRDRVLIEDTIEIIK
;
A
#
# COMPACT_ATOMS: atom_id res chain seq x y z
N MET A 1 47.17 2.04 -38.18
CA MET A 1 47.69 2.93 -37.11
C MET A 1 47.32 4.33 -37.58
N THR A 2 46.18 4.88 -37.24
CA THR A 2 45.62 5.07 -35.90
C THR A 2 44.10 5.22 -36.00
N ASP A 3 43.34 4.31 -35.38
CA ASP A 3 41.93 4.55 -35.04
C ASP A 3 41.91 5.43 -33.78
N GLU A 4 41.42 6.65 -33.90
CA GLU A 4 41.06 7.48 -32.75
C GLU A 4 39.77 6.91 -32.13
N LEU A 5 39.92 6.14 -31.04
CA LEU A 5 38.82 5.86 -30.14
C LEU A 5 38.45 7.17 -29.42
N SER A 6 37.42 7.85 -29.91
CA SER A 6 36.76 8.91 -29.15
C SER A 6 36.11 8.28 -27.92
N SER A 7 36.70 8.57 -26.77
CA SER A 7 36.15 8.34 -25.45
C SER A 7 34.72 8.83 -25.34
N THR A 8 33.79 7.96 -24.98
CA THR A 8 32.52 8.36 -24.36
C THR A 8 32.46 7.74 -22.97
N THR A 9 33.26 8.30 -22.06
CA THR A 9 32.96 8.20 -20.64
C THR A 9 31.65 8.93 -20.43
N ILE A 10 30.58 8.20 -20.10
CA ILE A 10 29.33 8.80 -19.65
C ILE A 10 29.62 9.39 -18.27
N GLU A 11 30.01 10.66 -18.24
CA GLU A 11 29.94 11.47 -17.03
C GLU A 11 28.46 11.77 -16.75
N GLU A 12 27.86 10.99 -15.85
CA GLU A 12 26.56 11.34 -15.28
C GLU A 12 26.77 12.55 -14.35
N THR A 13 26.87 13.72 -14.97
CA THR A 13 26.81 15.00 -14.28
C THR A 13 25.41 15.11 -13.68
N ALA A 14 25.31 15.12 -12.34
CA ALA A 14 24.08 15.40 -11.63
C ALA A 14 23.54 16.77 -12.06
N THR A 15 22.74 16.77 -13.12
CA THR A 15 22.12 17.95 -13.66
C THR A 15 21.09 18.40 -12.64
N LEU A 16 21.23 19.63 -12.15
CA LEU A 16 20.25 20.27 -11.27
C LEU A 16 18.88 20.21 -11.94
N LYS A 17 18.07 19.26 -11.51
CA LYS A 17 16.76 19.00 -12.09
C LYS A 17 15.75 19.88 -11.35
N ASN A 18 15.28 20.93 -12.02
CA ASN A 18 14.23 21.77 -11.48
C ASN A 18 12.91 20.98 -11.49
N LEU A 19 12.46 20.54 -10.32
CA LEU A 19 11.18 19.85 -10.16
C LEU A 19 10.07 20.91 -9.97
N LYS A 20 9.09 20.90 -10.87
CA LYS A 20 7.90 21.76 -10.79
C LYS A 20 6.66 20.87 -10.76
N GLY A 21 5.66 21.27 -9.97
CA GLY A 21 4.39 20.57 -9.82
C GLY A 21 3.26 21.52 -9.43
N ILE A 22 2.12 20.96 -9.05
CA ILE A 22 0.97 21.72 -8.55
C ILE A 22 1.24 22.09 -7.09
N SER A 23 1.12 23.37 -6.75
CA SER A 23 1.27 23.83 -5.38
C SER A 23 -0.01 23.55 -4.59
N VAL A 24 0.12 22.83 -3.47
CA VAL A 24 -0.99 22.52 -2.55
C VAL A 24 -1.02 23.49 -1.36
N TYR A 25 0.16 23.97 -0.93
CA TYR A 25 0.30 24.87 0.21
C TYR A 25 1.47 25.85 0.03
N PRO A 26 1.33 27.14 0.35
CA PRO A 26 2.42 28.10 0.26
C PRO A 26 3.40 27.97 1.43
N GLY A 27 4.70 27.80 1.14
CA GLY A 27 5.71 27.78 2.19
C GLY A 27 7.06 27.21 1.73
N THR A 28 7.99 27.07 2.69
CA THR A 28 9.27 26.38 2.49
C THR A 28 9.53 25.48 3.68
N ALA A 29 9.88 24.22 3.43
CA ALA A 29 10.19 23.23 4.45
C ALA A 29 11.62 22.71 4.26
N PHE A 30 12.32 22.50 5.38
CA PHE A 30 13.66 21.90 5.41
C PHE A 30 13.63 20.73 6.39
N GLY A 31 14.06 19.55 5.95
CA GLY A 31 14.03 18.35 6.78
C GLY A 31 14.44 17.10 6.01
N LEU A 32 14.32 15.96 6.70
CA LEU A 32 14.51 14.66 6.07
C LEU A 32 13.28 14.31 5.22
N CYS A 33 13.53 13.79 4.02
CA CYS A 33 12.48 13.29 3.15
C CYS A 33 12.31 11.79 3.35
N GLN A 34 11.10 11.36 3.71
CA GLN A 34 10.73 9.95 3.70
C GLN A 34 10.09 9.62 2.36
N ILE A 35 10.78 8.79 1.57
CA ILE A 35 10.29 8.35 0.27
C ILE A 35 9.51 7.05 0.47
N PHE A 36 8.21 7.11 0.25
CA PHE A 36 7.37 5.92 0.19
C PHE A 36 7.35 5.41 -1.26
N SER A 37 7.86 4.20 -1.48
CA SER A 37 7.62 3.49 -2.73
C SER A 37 6.39 2.61 -2.55
N ALA A 38 5.41 2.74 -3.44
CA ALA A 38 4.44 1.66 -3.61
C ALA A 38 5.22 0.47 -4.18
N GLY A 39 5.32 -0.61 -3.42
CA GLY A 39 5.78 -1.88 -3.98
C GLY A 39 4.63 -2.52 -4.76
N ASP A 40 4.95 -3.20 -5.85
CA ASP A 40 3.97 -4.06 -6.51
C ASP A 40 3.59 -5.19 -5.53
N LEU A 41 2.31 -5.26 -5.19
CA LEU A 41 1.78 -6.38 -4.43
C LEU A 41 1.66 -7.57 -5.38
N GLU A 42 2.66 -8.46 -5.38
CA GLU A 42 2.58 -9.71 -6.11
C GLU A 42 1.65 -10.68 -5.37
N VAL A 43 0.49 -10.99 -5.99
CA VAL A 43 -0.45 -11.98 -5.45
C VAL A 43 -0.13 -13.33 -6.07
N PRO A 44 0.48 -14.27 -5.32
CA PRO A 44 0.89 -15.55 -5.88
C PRO A 44 -0.33 -16.38 -6.30
N GLN A 45 -0.27 -16.94 -7.50
CA GLN A 45 -1.29 -17.82 -8.06
C GLN A 45 -0.79 -19.26 -8.00
N PHE A 46 -1.40 -20.09 -7.16
CA PHE A 46 -1.04 -21.50 -7.01
C PHE A 46 -2.28 -22.36 -6.74
N SER A 47 -2.18 -23.64 -7.11
CA SER A 47 -3.22 -24.62 -6.80
C SER A 47 -3.09 -25.07 -5.35
N ILE A 48 -4.22 -25.23 -4.67
CA ILE A 48 -4.29 -25.65 -3.27
C ILE A 48 -4.85 -27.08 -3.24
N GLU A 49 -4.24 -27.96 -2.44
CA GLU A 49 -4.79 -29.31 -2.22
C GLU A 49 -6.08 -29.26 -1.38
N LYS A 50 -7.02 -30.18 -1.62
CA LYS A 50 -8.30 -30.22 -0.90
C LYS A 50 -8.17 -30.28 0.63
N ASN A 51 -7.10 -30.91 1.13
CA ASN A 51 -6.79 -31.01 2.56
C ASN A 51 -6.30 -29.68 3.17
N ALA A 52 -5.80 -28.75 2.35
CA ALA A 52 -5.18 -27.50 2.75
C ALA A 52 -6.17 -26.32 2.75
N THR A 53 -7.33 -26.47 2.10
CA THR A 53 -8.44 -25.48 2.07
C THR A 53 -8.81 -24.95 3.45
N ARG A 54 -8.87 -25.82 4.47
CA ARG A 54 -9.16 -25.42 5.86
C ARG A 54 -8.12 -24.42 6.41
N GLY A 55 -6.85 -24.63 6.07
CA GLY A 55 -5.75 -23.74 6.48
C GLY A 55 -5.88 -22.36 5.84
N GLU A 56 -6.21 -22.32 4.55
CA GLU A 56 -6.41 -21.08 3.79
C GLU A 56 -7.61 -20.27 4.31
N ILE A 57 -8.72 -20.94 4.63
CA ILE A 57 -9.89 -20.30 5.27
C ILE A 57 -9.51 -19.69 6.63
N GLN A 58 -8.69 -20.39 7.42
CA GLN A 58 -8.20 -19.87 8.70
C GLN A 58 -7.29 -18.65 8.48
N ARG A 59 -6.42 -18.70 7.47
CA ARG A 59 -5.53 -17.60 7.11
C ARG A 59 -6.31 -16.36 6.67
N LEU A 60 -7.36 -16.52 5.88
CA LEU A 60 -8.29 -15.44 5.49
C LEU A 60 -8.93 -14.79 6.73
N ARG A 61 -9.50 -15.60 7.63
CA ARG A 61 -10.12 -15.08 8.88
C ARG A 61 -9.12 -14.33 9.76
N ALA A 62 -7.89 -14.85 9.87
CA ALA A 62 -6.83 -14.19 10.60
C ALA A 62 -6.45 -12.84 9.97
N ALA A 63 -6.38 -12.77 8.63
CA ALA A 63 -6.11 -11.53 7.92
C ALA A 63 -7.22 -10.48 8.15
N ILE A 64 -8.49 -10.88 8.02
CA ILE A 64 -9.65 -10.00 8.29
C ILE A 64 -9.58 -9.42 9.71
N ASN A 65 -9.36 -10.27 10.72
CA ASN A 65 -9.24 -9.83 12.11
C ASN A 65 -8.04 -8.90 12.35
N THR A 66 -6.95 -9.11 11.62
CA THR A 66 -5.74 -8.27 11.73
C THR A 66 -6.01 -6.89 11.17
N VAL A 67 -6.58 -6.80 9.97
CA VAL A 67 -6.92 -5.53 9.31
C VAL A 67 -7.97 -4.77 10.11
N ASP A 68 -8.98 -5.46 10.66
CA ASP A 68 -9.99 -4.81 11.48
C ASP A 68 -9.41 -4.15 12.74
N LYS A 69 -8.44 -4.80 13.40
CA LYS A 69 -7.71 -4.20 14.53
C LYS A 69 -6.86 -3.01 14.10
N GLN A 70 -6.22 -3.09 12.94
CA GLN A 70 -5.42 -1.98 12.40
C GLN A 70 -6.30 -0.77 12.08
N LEU A 71 -7.47 -0.97 11.47
CA LEU A 71 -8.42 0.10 11.18
C LEU A 71 -9.03 0.69 12.46
N ALA A 72 -9.35 -0.15 13.45
CA ALA A 72 -9.79 0.33 14.76
C ALA A 72 -8.71 1.20 15.44
N GLY A 73 -7.46 0.72 15.49
CA GLY A 73 -6.35 1.49 16.05
C GLY A 73 -6.03 2.77 15.27
N LEU A 74 -6.26 2.79 13.96
CA LEU A 74 -6.14 4.00 13.15
C LEU A 74 -7.19 5.04 13.56
N ALA A 75 -8.46 4.63 13.74
CA ALA A 75 -9.51 5.54 14.21
C ALA A 75 -9.21 6.08 15.62
N GLU A 76 -8.67 5.24 16.52
CA GLU A 76 -8.26 5.66 17.87
C GLU A 76 -7.08 6.65 17.87
N SER A 77 -6.28 6.67 16.80
CA SER A 77 -5.15 7.59 16.68
C SER A 77 -5.53 9.00 16.22
N PHE A 78 -6.81 9.24 15.90
CA PHE A 78 -7.27 10.53 15.45
C PHE A 78 -7.32 11.54 16.60
N ASP A 79 -6.83 12.76 16.32
CA ASP A 79 -6.87 13.89 17.25
C ASP A 79 -8.01 14.87 16.90
N ASP A 80 -8.15 15.92 17.70
CA ASP A 80 -9.22 16.93 17.56
C ASP A 80 -9.13 17.74 16.25
N ASP A 81 -7.98 17.70 15.55
CA ASP A 81 -7.75 18.41 14.29
C ASP A 81 -8.22 17.62 13.06
N ILE A 82 -8.58 16.34 13.23
CA ILE A 82 -9.06 15.49 12.13
C ILE A 82 -10.55 15.72 11.85
N PRO A 83 -10.95 15.85 10.56
CA PRO A 83 -12.36 15.97 10.20
C PRO A 83 -13.17 14.73 10.62
N PRO A 84 -14.40 14.91 11.15
CA PRO A 84 -15.24 13.78 11.59
C PRO A 84 -15.56 12.80 10.45
N GLU A 85 -15.51 13.25 9.20
CA GLU A 85 -15.67 12.41 8.02
C GLU A 85 -14.59 11.33 7.91
N ALA A 86 -13.39 11.54 8.46
CA ALA A 86 -12.31 10.56 8.44
C ALA A 86 -12.65 9.32 9.28
N GLU A 87 -13.23 9.51 10.47
CA GLU A 87 -13.69 8.41 11.33
C GLU A 87 -14.81 7.63 10.65
N ALA A 88 -15.80 8.35 10.10
CA ALA A 88 -16.88 7.73 9.34
C ALA A 88 -16.36 6.92 8.14
N PHE A 89 -15.34 7.42 7.44
CA PHE A 89 -14.72 6.73 6.31
C PHE A 89 -14.06 5.41 6.74
N VAL A 90 -13.34 5.40 7.88
CA VAL A 90 -12.74 4.18 8.42
C VAL A 90 -13.83 3.16 8.80
N GLU A 91 -14.91 3.60 9.44
CA GLU A 91 -15.99 2.68 9.85
C GLU A 91 -16.73 2.05 8.66
N VAL A 92 -16.90 2.78 7.56
CA VAL A 92 -17.42 2.22 6.30
C VAL A 92 -16.51 1.09 5.80
N HIS A 93 -15.18 1.28 5.81
CA HIS A 93 -14.24 0.24 5.36
C HIS A 93 -14.26 -0.99 6.29
N ARG A 94 -14.42 -0.79 7.59
CA ARG A 94 -14.61 -1.90 8.54
C ARG A 94 -15.90 -2.66 8.32
N THR A 95 -16.98 -1.94 7.95
CA THR A 95 -18.26 -2.56 7.60
C THR A 95 -18.12 -3.44 6.36
N ILE A 96 -17.48 -2.94 5.30
CA ILE A 96 -17.21 -3.72 4.08
C ILE A 96 -16.33 -4.94 4.38
N LEU A 97 -15.26 -4.76 5.17
CA LEU A 97 -14.34 -5.85 5.55
C LEU A 97 -15.05 -7.00 6.30
N ARG A 98 -16.08 -6.67 7.08
CA ARG A 98 -16.87 -7.62 7.87
C ARG A 98 -18.12 -8.12 7.16
N ASP A 99 -18.34 -7.71 5.91
CA ASP A 99 -19.50 -8.17 5.14
C ASP A 99 -19.49 -9.69 5.01
N ARG A 100 -20.55 -10.30 5.53
CA ARG A 100 -20.69 -11.76 5.55
C ARG A 100 -20.69 -12.36 4.16
N VAL A 101 -21.33 -11.71 3.18
CA VAL A 101 -21.43 -12.23 1.81
C VAL A 101 -20.05 -12.27 1.16
N LEU A 102 -19.26 -11.20 1.28
CA LEU A 102 -17.90 -11.17 0.74
C LEU A 102 -17.01 -12.26 1.36
N ILE A 103 -17.15 -12.47 2.67
CA ILE A 103 -16.38 -13.50 3.38
C ILE A 103 -16.80 -14.90 2.95
N GLU A 104 -18.10 -15.17 2.86
CA GLU A 104 -18.62 -16.49 2.47
C GLU A 104 -18.27 -16.81 1.01
N ASP A 105 -18.45 -15.86 0.09
CA ASP A 105 -18.11 -16.03 -1.33
C ASP A 105 -16.61 -16.28 -1.52
N THR A 106 -15.76 -15.57 -0.78
CA THR A 106 -14.31 -15.80 -0.82
C THR A 106 -13.95 -17.19 -0.28
N ILE A 107 -14.64 -17.65 0.76
CA ILE A 107 -14.47 -19.00 1.29
C ILE A 107 -14.88 -20.06 0.25
N GLU A 108 -15.93 -19.82 -0.53
CA GLU A 108 -16.34 -20.73 -1.62
C GLU A 108 -15.30 -20.78 -2.74
N ILE A 109 -14.64 -19.67 -3.09
CA ILE A 109 -13.55 -19.66 -4.08
C ILE A 109 -12.35 -20.52 -3.63
N ILE A 110 -12.10 -20.60 -2.32
CA ILE A 110 -10.99 -21.37 -1.74
C ILE A 110 -11.26 -22.89 -1.74
N LYS A 111 -12.54 -23.30 -1.73
CA LYS A 111 -12.94 -24.72 -1.61
C LYS A 111 -12.79 -25.50 -2.91
#